data_AF-A0A1G2Z8K5-F1
#
_entry.id   AF-A0A1G2Z8K5-F1
#
_cell.length_a   1.000
_cell.length_b   1.000
_cell.length_c   1.000
_cell.angle_alpha   90.00
_cell.angle_beta   90.00
_cell.angle_gamma   90.00
#
_symmetry.space_group_name_H-M   'P 1'
#
loop_
_entity.id
_entity.type
_entity.pdbx_description
1 polymer ?
#
loop_
_entity_poly.entity_id
_entity_poly.type
_entity_poly.pdbx_seq_one_letter_code
_entity_poly.pdbx_strand_id
1 'polypeptide(L)' 'MRRFTRLTNGFSKKIENLGHAVALYFTYYNFCRVHQTLRVTPAMEAKVGDHVWELDELVGLIDQ' A
#
# COMPACT_ATOMS: atom_id res chain seq x y z
N MET A 1 -0.22 -6.03 -8.05
CA MET A 1 0.07 -4.79 -8.81
C MET A 1 0.43 -5.10 -10.26
N ARG A 2 -0.30 -4.57 -11.26
CA ARG A 2 -0.04 -4.83 -12.70
C ARG A 2 0.84 -3.79 -13.39
N ARG A 3 1.33 -2.78 -12.66
CA ARG A 3 2.14 -1.68 -13.21
C ARG A 3 3.60 -2.10 -13.54
N PHE A 4 4.07 -3.18 -12.92
CA PHE A 4 5.42 -3.74 -13.13
C PHE A 4 5.47 -4.91 -14.11
N THR A 5 4.34 -5.31 -14.69
CA THR A 5 4.30 -6.40 -15.67
C THR A 5 4.59 -5.88 -17.07
N ARG A 6 5.23 -6.69 -17.93
CA ARG A 6 5.47 -6.33 -19.34
C ARG A 6 4.14 -6.19 -20.11
N LEU A 7 4.10 -5.33 -21.13
CA LEU A 7 2.96 -5.14 -22.05
C LEU A 7 1.63 -4.85 -21.32
N THR A 8 1.64 -3.93 -20.37
CA THR A 8 0.47 -3.52 -19.57
C THR A 8 0.06 -2.09 -19.88
N ASN A 9 -1.24 -1.82 -19.91
CA ASN A 9 -1.78 -0.46 -20.01
C ASN A 9 -1.70 0.30 -18.68
N GLY A 10 -1.34 -0.37 -17.58
CA GLY A 10 -1.24 0.22 -16.25
C GLY A 10 0.07 0.97 -15.98
N PHE A 11 0.63 1.70 -16.95
CA PHE A 11 1.87 2.47 -16.73
C PHE A 11 1.58 3.91 -16.29
N SER A 12 2.59 4.59 -15.76
CA SER A 12 2.55 6.01 -15.46
C SER A 12 3.46 6.76 -16.45
N LYS A 13 3.00 7.91 -16.95
CA LYS A 13 3.81 8.77 -17.84
C LYS A 13 4.92 9.52 -17.09
N LYS A 14 4.70 9.76 -15.80
CA LYS A 14 5.60 10.45 -14.87
C LYS A 14 6.09 9.47 -13.82
N ILE A 15 7.37 9.55 -13.46
CA ILE A 15 7.99 8.66 -12.46
C ILE A 15 7.43 8.93 -11.06
N GLU A 16 7.09 10.18 -10.77
CA GLU A 16 6.49 10.63 -9.51
C GLU A 16 5.14 9.93 -9.30
N ASN A 17 4.29 9.89 -10.32
CA ASN A 17 3.00 9.20 -10.27
C ASN A 17 3.14 7.69 -10.06
N LEU A 18 4.23 7.08 -10.58
CA LEU A 18 4.54 5.69 -10.27
C LEU A 18 4.88 5.55 -8.79
N GLY A 19 5.75 6.43 -8.26
CA GLY A 19 6.08 6.48 -6.84
C GLY A 19 4.85 6.58 -5.94
N HIS A 20 3.96 7.54 -6.22
CA HIS A 20 2.71 7.72 -5.46
C HIS A 20 1.80 6.48 -5.52
N ALA A 21 1.62 5.87 -6.71
CA ALA A 21 0.79 4.68 -6.85
C ALA A 21 1.38 3.46 -6.13
N VAL A 22 2.71 3.34 -6.12
CA VAL A 22 3.44 2.30 -5.38
C VAL A 22 3.28 2.50 -3.88
N ALA A 23 3.51 3.71 -3.39
CA ALA A 23 3.36 4.07 -1.97
C ALA A 23 1.94 3.73 -1.49
N LEU A 24 0.90 4.25 -2.15
CA LEU A 24 -0.49 4.00 -1.78
C LEU A 24 -0.82 2.49 -1.72
N TYR A 25 -0.41 1.73 -2.73
CA TYR A 25 -0.71 0.30 -2.77
C TYR A 25 -0.02 -0.48 -1.64
N PHE A 26 1.27 -0.24 -1.41
CA PHE A 26 2.01 -0.98 -0.39
C PHE A 26 1.65 -0.54 1.03
N THR A 27 1.36 0.74 1.26
CA THR A 27 0.89 1.19 2.57
C THR A 27 -0.46 0.55 2.89
N TYR A 28 -1.44 0.62 1.97
CA TYR A 28 -2.74 -0.03 2.18
C TYR A 28 -2.63 -1.54 2.38
N TYR A 29 -1.83 -2.22 1.56
CA TYR A 29 -1.69 -3.67 1.64
C TYR A 29 -1.03 -4.14 2.96
N ASN A 30 -0.06 -3.40 3.46
CA ASN A 30 0.69 -3.78 4.66
C ASN A 30 0.04 -3.33 5.97
N PHE A 31 -0.62 -2.17 5.99
CA PHE A 31 -1.11 -1.55 7.23
C PHE A 31 -2.64 -1.56 7.39
N CYS A 32 -3.42 -1.45 6.30
CA CYS A 32 -4.88 -1.40 6.39
C CYS A 32 -5.56 -2.75 6.14
N ARG A 33 -5.01 -3.55 5.20
CA ARG A 33 -5.66 -4.80 4.79
C ARG A 33 -5.27 -5.97 5.69
N VAL A 34 -6.26 -6.57 6.34
CA VAL A 34 -6.09 -7.87 7.03
C VAL A 34 -5.83 -8.96 6.00
N HIS A 35 -4.71 -9.67 6.16
CA HIS A 35 -4.34 -10.75 5.26
C HIS A 35 -5.11 -12.03 5.60
N GLN A 36 -5.70 -12.69 4.59
CA GLN A 36 -6.58 -13.86 4.80
C GLN A 36 -5.92 -14.97 5.62
N THR A 37 -4.67 -15.33 5.31
CA THR A 37 -3.95 -16.41 6.01
C THR A 37 -3.38 -15.98 7.36
N LEU A 38 -2.84 -14.76 7.46
CA LEU A 38 -2.20 -14.28 8.70
C LEU A 38 -3.25 -13.90 9.76
N ARG A 39 -4.47 -13.56 9.32
CA ARG A 39 -5.57 -13.02 10.16
C ARG A 39 -5.25 -11.68 10.83
N VAL A 40 -4.07 -11.12 10.55
CA VAL A 40 -3.61 -9.77 10.91
C VAL A 40 -3.05 -9.08 9.66
N THR A 41 -2.63 -7.82 9.79
CA THR A 41 -1.97 -7.11 8.68
C THR A 41 -0.52 -7.59 8.54
N PRO A 42 0.07 -7.55 7.33
CA PRO A 42 1.48 -7.89 7.15
C PRO A 42 2.44 -7.07 8.02
N ALA A 43 2.13 -5.79 8.28
CA ALA A 43 2.92 -4.93 9.16
C ALA A 43 2.90 -5.41 10.61
N MET A 44 1.76 -5.91 11.11
CA MET A 44 1.66 -6.50 12.44
C MET A 44 2.47 -7.79 12.57
N GLU A 45 2.38 -8.67 11.57
CA GLU A 45 3.15 -9.92 11.55
C GLU A 45 4.67 -9.64 11.53
N ALA A 46 5.09 -8.61 10.79
CA ALA A 46 6.47 -8.14 10.72
C ALA A 46 6.90 -7.30 11.94
N LYS A 47 6.02 -7.05 12.91
CA LYS A 47 6.27 -6.23 14.12
C LYS A 47 6.69 -4.78 13.83
N VAL A 48 6.21 -4.23 12.72
CA VAL A 48 6.39 -2.82 12.35
C VAL A 48 5.10 -2.00 12.49
N GLY A 49 3.98 -2.66 12.81
CA GLY A 49 2.72 -2.06 13.22
C GLY A 49 2.11 -2.84 14.37
N ASP A 50 1.26 -2.18 15.15
CA ASP A 50 0.62 -2.74 16.35
C ASP A 50 -0.92 -2.81 16.24
N HIS A 51 -1.49 -2.21 15.19
CA HIS A 51 -2.92 -2.23 14.92
C HIS A 51 -3.20 -2.22 13.41
N VAL A 52 -4.47 -2.40 13.06
CA VAL A 52 -4.97 -2.22 11.69
C VAL A 52 -5.24 -0.75 11.47
N TRP A 53 -4.61 -0.15 10.46
CA TRP A 53 -4.81 1.25 10.14
C TRP A 53 -6.18 1.49 9.50
N GLU A 54 -6.85 2.54 9.94
CA GLU A 54 -8.03 3.07 9.27
C GLU A 54 -7.63 3.84 7.99
N LEU A 55 -8.56 3.98 7.06
CA LEU A 55 -8.30 4.73 5.81
C LEU A 55 -8.00 6.21 6.09
N ASP A 56 -8.61 6.78 7.13
CA ASP A 56 -8.39 8.18 7.52
C ASP A 56 -6.94 8.43 7.96
N GLU A 57 -6.32 7.48 8.65
CA GLU A 57 -4.91 7.55 9.04
C GLU A 57 -4.00 7.53 7.82
N LEU A 58 -4.27 6.63 6.86
CA LEU A 58 -3.50 6.54 5.62
C LEU A 58 -3.62 7.82 4.77
N VAL A 59 -4.82 8.38 4.65
CA VAL A 59 -5.05 9.62 3.89
C VAL A 59 -4.44 10.83 4.61
N GLY A 60 -4.47 10.84 5.95
CA GLY A 60 -3.85 11.89 6.76
C GLY A 60 -2.34 12.06 6.55
N LEU A 61 -1.65 11.06 5.99
CA LEU A 61 -0.23 11.13 5.64
C LEU A 61 0.06 11.86 4.31
N ILE A 62 -0.95 12.17 3.49
CA ILE A 62 -0.73 12.74 2.15
C ILE A 62 -0.32 14.22 2.20
N ASP A 63 -0.75 14.95 3.23
CA ASP A 63 -0.54 16.40 3.38
C ASP A 63 0.62 16.76 4.34
N GLN A 64 1.38 15.78 4.81
CA GLN A 64 2.54 15.95 5.71
C GLN A 64 3.85 16.11 4.93
#